data_AF-A0AAV9DNI5-F1
#
_entry.id   AF-A0AAV9DNI5-F1
#
_cell.length_a   1.000
_cell.length_b   1.000
_cell.length_c   1.000
_cell.angle_alpha   90.00
_cell.angle_beta   90.00
_cell.angle_gamma   90.00
#
_symmetry.space_group_name_H-M   'P 1'
#
loop_
_entity.id
_entity.type
_entity.pdbx_description
1 polymer ?
#
loop_
_entity_poly.entity_id
_entity_poly.type
_entity_poly.pdbx_seq_one_letter_code
_entity_poly.pdbx_strand_id
1 'polypeptide(L)'
;MQSISIKLQWLERCRLDVLGPGECSLHLSSPKIEFLDVVGFGWVRVNATPCLKNLSIAKNSGRVYRVEFGELPSLDSLTLRGVQWSWDTVQSILQRASNVKHLFMKIEFSGNSDRLLPFPRIDLAEFFNSHPNLCSFEIHGAMFAALCQKNSLTSVDSEFEIPYLEKVRISVRSPLNAEQKMNTLESLLKSSPRLQTMIIKILSMRNTHESEKAFFQKE
;
A
#
# COMPACT_ATOMS: atom_id res chain seq x y z
N MET A 1 -0.71 22.29 -15.09
CA MET A 1 0.05 21.54 -14.08
C MET A 1 0.67 22.56 -13.12
N GLN A 2 0.28 22.55 -11.86
CA GLN A 2 0.78 23.53 -10.87
C GLN A 2 1.89 22.89 -10.05
N SER A 3 3.04 23.55 -9.95
CA SER A 3 4.21 23.01 -9.24
C SER A 3 4.42 23.73 -7.92
N ILE A 4 4.53 22.95 -6.83
CA ILE A 4 4.84 23.43 -5.49
C ILE A 4 6.28 23.00 -5.19
N SER A 5 7.15 23.97 -4.90
CA SER A 5 8.54 23.72 -4.50
C SER A 5 8.77 24.24 -3.10
N ILE A 6 9.17 23.36 -2.19
CA ILE A 6 9.47 23.70 -0.79
C ILE A 6 10.94 23.39 -0.53
N LYS A 7 11.70 24.42 -0.15
CA LYS A 7 13.12 24.32 0.22
C LYS A 7 13.31 24.92 1.60
N LEU A 8 13.23 24.10 2.64
CA LEU A 8 13.28 24.54 4.03
C LEU A 8 14.25 23.65 4.81
N GLN A 9 15.32 24.23 5.35
CA GLN A 9 16.41 23.48 6.00
C GLN A 9 16.00 22.80 7.31
N TRP A 10 15.01 23.36 8.01
CA TRP A 10 14.62 22.95 9.36
C TRP A 10 13.21 22.34 9.42
N LEU A 11 12.62 22.01 8.28
CA LEU A 11 11.27 21.45 8.23
C LEU A 11 11.29 19.99 8.66
N GLU A 12 10.77 19.70 9.84
CA GLU A 12 10.68 18.33 10.38
C GLU A 12 9.37 17.63 10.04
N ARG A 13 8.29 18.39 9.86
CA ARG A 13 6.96 17.85 9.56
C ARG A 13 6.29 18.65 8.47
N CYS A 14 5.77 17.97 7.45
CA CYS A 14 5.09 18.59 6.34
C CYS A 14 3.78 17.84 6.07
N ARG A 15 2.66 18.54 6.13
CA ARG A 15 1.38 18.07 5.63
C ARG A 15 0.88 19.04 4.57
N LEU A 16 0.54 18.52 3.40
CA LEU A 16 -0.01 19.30 2.29
C LEU A 16 -1.23 18.60 1.73
N ASP A 17 -2.31 19.35 1.57
CA ASP A 17 -3.53 18.88 0.94
C ASP A 17 -3.88 19.81 -0.21
N VAL A 18 -3.82 19.28 -1.43
CA VAL A 18 -4.23 20.01 -2.63
C VAL A 18 -5.66 19.62 -2.96
N LEU A 19 -6.56 20.59 -2.78
CA LEU A 19 -7.96 20.46 -3.11
C LEU A 19 -8.20 20.93 -4.55
N GLY A 20 -8.77 20.06 -5.38
CA GLY A 20 -9.21 20.41 -6.74
C GLY A 20 -8.88 19.32 -7.78
N PRO A 21 -9.46 19.43 -8.99
CA PRO A 21 -9.28 18.45 -10.05
C PRO A 21 -7.94 18.58 -10.81
N GLY A 22 -7.10 19.56 -10.43
CA GLY A 22 -5.88 19.89 -11.15
C GLY A 22 -4.73 18.93 -10.86
N GLU A 23 -3.89 18.71 -11.86
CA GLU A 23 -2.62 17.99 -11.69
C GLU A 23 -1.56 18.89 -11.04
N CYS A 24 -1.13 18.49 -9.84
CA CYS A 24 -0.10 19.16 -9.07
C CYS A 24 1.15 18.29 -8.91
N SER A 25 2.31 18.95 -8.94
CA SER A 25 3.61 18.34 -8.65
C SER A 25 4.22 18.94 -7.38
N LEU A 26 4.82 18.10 -6.55
CA LEU A 26 5.57 18.51 -5.36
C LEU A 26 7.06 18.26 -5.57
N HIS A 27 7.88 19.26 -5.26
CA HIS A 27 9.31 19.12 -5.04
C HIS A 27 9.65 19.57 -3.61
N LEU A 28 10.07 18.64 -2.74
CA LEU A 28 10.43 18.91 -1.35
C LEU A 28 11.93 18.67 -1.14
N SER A 29 12.63 19.68 -0.64
CA SER A 29 14.00 19.56 -0.15
C SER A 29 14.07 20.03 1.29
N SER A 30 14.19 19.07 2.20
CA SER A 30 14.47 19.35 3.61
C SER A 30 15.27 18.20 4.21
N PRO A 31 16.50 18.44 4.71
CA PRO A 31 17.34 17.38 5.26
C PRO A 31 16.84 16.85 6.61
N LYS A 32 15.95 17.58 7.29
CA LYS A 32 15.42 17.23 8.62
C LYS A 32 14.01 16.67 8.61
N ILE A 33 13.41 16.48 7.44
CA ILE A 33 12.01 16.00 7.36
C ILE A 33 11.90 14.59 7.96
N GLU A 34 11.07 14.46 8.99
CA GLU A 34 10.76 13.21 9.66
C GLU A 34 9.36 12.69 9.29
N PHE A 35 8.43 13.59 9.00
CA PHE A 35 7.04 13.27 8.70
C PHE A 35 6.58 13.98 7.44
N LEU A 36 6.11 13.23 6.45
CA LEU A 36 5.54 13.75 5.21
C LEU A 36 4.18 13.12 4.94
N ASP A 37 3.15 13.95 4.83
CA ASP A 37 1.78 13.52 4.51
C ASP A 37 1.21 14.42 3.42
N VAL A 38 1.10 13.89 2.20
CA VAL A 38 0.76 14.68 1.01
C VAL A 38 -0.45 14.09 0.31
N VAL A 39 -1.39 14.96 -0.04
CA VAL A 39 -2.64 14.60 -0.72
C VAL A 39 -2.82 15.41 -1.99
N GLY A 40 -3.21 14.74 -3.09
CA GLY A 40 -3.61 15.39 -4.34
C GLY A 40 -2.51 15.52 -5.40
N PHE A 41 -1.30 15.06 -5.12
CA PHE A 41 -0.17 15.18 -6.05
C PHE A 41 -0.08 14.01 -7.05
N GLY A 42 0.04 14.34 -8.34
CA GLY A 42 0.33 13.34 -9.39
C GLY A 42 1.81 13.01 -9.52
N TRP A 43 2.67 13.97 -9.19
CA TRP A 43 4.12 13.82 -9.13
C TRP A 43 4.65 14.28 -7.78
N VAL A 44 5.43 13.44 -7.12
CA VAL A 44 6.09 13.78 -5.85
C VAL A 44 7.57 13.50 -5.98
N ARG A 45 8.41 14.51 -5.74
CA ARG A 45 9.86 14.35 -5.65
C ARG A 45 10.34 14.89 -4.33
N VAL A 46 11.00 14.04 -3.55
CA VAL A 46 11.59 14.42 -2.27
C VAL A 46 13.07 14.08 -2.32
N ASN A 47 13.91 15.06 -1.99
CA ASN A 47 15.34 14.84 -1.90
C ASN A 47 15.64 13.83 -0.78
N ALA A 48 16.69 13.02 -0.97
CA ALA A 48 17.10 12.02 0.00
C ALA A 48 17.31 12.64 1.38
N THR A 49 16.80 11.97 2.40
CA THR A 49 16.93 12.38 3.81
C THR A 49 17.06 11.12 4.67
N PRO A 50 18.00 11.10 5.63
CA PRO A 50 18.11 10.00 6.57
C PRO A 50 17.07 10.09 7.70
N CYS A 51 16.25 11.15 7.77
CA CYS A 51 15.39 11.41 8.92
C CYS A 51 13.93 10.98 8.72
N LEU A 52 13.49 10.67 7.50
CA LEU A 52 12.07 10.41 7.20
C LEU A 52 11.61 9.09 7.83
N LYS A 53 10.73 9.19 8.84
CA LYS A 53 10.16 8.07 9.60
C LYS A 53 8.74 7.72 9.14
N ASN A 54 7.98 8.71 8.71
CA ASN A 54 6.58 8.54 8.31
C ASN A 54 6.32 9.16 6.94
N LEU A 55 5.85 8.35 6.00
CA LEU A 55 5.46 8.77 4.67
C LEU A 55 4.03 8.37 4.37
N SER A 56 3.18 9.35 4.06
CA SER A 56 1.83 9.16 3.57
C SER A 56 1.66 9.91 2.25
N ILE A 57 1.24 9.19 1.22
CA ILE A 57 0.90 9.76 -0.08
C ILE A 57 -0.51 9.30 -0.43
N ALA A 58 -1.39 10.25 -0.68
CA ALA A 58 -2.76 10.00 -1.08
C ALA A 58 -3.15 10.78 -2.34
N LYS A 59 -3.99 10.17 -3.18
CA LYS A 59 -4.65 10.89 -4.27
C LYS A 59 -6.08 10.42 -4.45
N ASN A 60 -7.03 11.26 -4.04
CA ASN A 60 -8.45 10.91 -3.97
C ASN A 60 -9.15 10.96 -5.34
N SER A 61 -8.56 11.63 -6.33
CA SER A 61 -9.05 11.67 -7.70
C SER A 61 -7.88 11.73 -8.68
N GLY A 62 -8.02 11.14 -9.85
CA GLY A 62 -6.94 11.02 -10.82
C GLY A 62 -5.86 10.00 -10.41
N ARG A 63 -4.64 10.23 -10.87
CA ARG A 63 -3.55 9.24 -10.81
C ARG A 63 -2.28 9.76 -10.16
N VAL A 64 -1.59 8.91 -9.39
CA VAL A 64 -0.19 9.12 -9.03
C VAL A 64 0.70 8.51 -10.12
N TYR A 65 1.38 9.37 -10.88
CA TYR A 65 2.19 8.98 -12.04
C TYR A 65 3.61 8.61 -11.66
N ARG A 66 4.21 9.36 -10.72
CA ARG A 66 5.60 9.16 -10.32
C ARG A 66 5.83 9.65 -8.91
N VAL A 67 6.62 8.89 -8.18
CA VAL A 67 7.13 9.28 -6.87
C VAL A 67 8.62 9.01 -6.85
N GLU A 68 9.41 10.04 -6.59
CA GLU A 68 10.87 9.98 -6.55
C GLU A 68 11.35 10.25 -5.13
N PHE A 69 11.96 9.22 -4.54
CA PHE A 69 12.73 9.31 -3.31
C PHE A 69 14.13 8.74 -3.56
N GLY A 70 15.09 9.18 -2.75
CA GLY A 70 16.33 8.44 -2.54
C GLY A 70 16.08 7.17 -1.71
N GLU A 71 17.12 6.66 -1.07
CA GLU A 71 16.95 5.60 -0.07
C GLU A 71 16.18 6.12 1.15
N LEU A 72 15.39 5.24 1.78
CA LEU A 72 14.53 5.55 2.93
C LEU A 72 14.94 4.72 4.16
N PRO A 73 16.20 4.84 4.64
CA PRO A 73 16.76 3.91 5.61
C PRO A 73 16.08 3.97 6.99
N SER A 74 15.46 5.11 7.34
CA SER A 74 14.83 5.34 8.64
C SER A 74 13.30 5.26 8.59
N LEU A 75 12.73 4.86 7.45
CA LEU A 75 11.28 4.85 7.28
C LEU A 75 10.65 3.72 8.09
N ASP A 76 9.93 4.09 9.14
CA ASP A 76 9.19 3.15 9.98
C ASP A 76 7.78 2.87 9.44
N SER A 77 7.14 3.87 8.83
CA SER A 77 5.76 3.77 8.36
C SER A 77 5.52 4.33 6.96
N LEU A 78 4.88 3.53 6.13
CA LEU A 78 4.47 3.87 4.77
C LEU A 78 2.95 3.73 4.59
N THR A 79 2.32 4.76 4.05
CA THR A 79 0.90 4.78 3.68
C THR A 79 0.74 5.17 2.22
N LEU A 80 0.18 4.28 1.42
CA LEU A 80 -0.16 4.51 0.01
C LEU A 80 -1.68 4.47 -0.18
N ARG A 81 -2.27 5.58 -0.63
CA ARG A 81 -3.71 5.73 -0.81
C ARG A 81 -4.06 6.33 -2.17
N GLY A 82 -5.16 5.86 -2.75
CA GLY A 82 -5.78 6.59 -3.86
C GLY A 82 -6.54 5.71 -4.84
N VAL A 83 -7.10 6.35 -5.85
CA VAL A 83 -7.87 5.67 -6.89
C VAL A 83 -6.92 4.92 -7.82
N GLN A 84 -5.97 5.61 -8.46
CA GLN A 84 -5.09 5.01 -9.45
C GLN A 84 -3.62 5.35 -9.19
N TRP A 85 -2.75 4.34 -9.29
CA TRP A 85 -1.30 4.49 -9.18
C TRP A 85 -0.60 3.83 -10.36
N SER A 86 0.52 4.41 -10.82
CA SER A 86 1.47 3.62 -11.63
C SER A 86 2.00 2.45 -10.82
N TRP A 87 2.02 1.24 -11.42
CA TRP A 87 2.56 0.08 -10.71
C TRP A 87 4.06 0.23 -10.47
N ASP A 88 4.81 0.71 -11.47
CA ASP A 88 6.25 0.96 -11.34
C ASP A 88 6.54 1.93 -10.19
N THR A 89 5.65 2.90 -9.97
CA THR A 89 5.73 3.82 -8.84
C THR A 89 5.50 3.12 -7.50
N VAL A 90 4.48 2.26 -7.40
CA VAL A 90 4.22 1.47 -6.18
C VAL A 90 5.42 0.57 -5.87
N GLN A 91 5.89 -0.18 -6.87
CA GLN A 91 7.01 -1.10 -6.74
C GLN A 91 8.30 -0.35 -6.34
N SER A 92 8.60 0.79 -6.96
CA SER A 92 9.80 1.57 -6.64
C SER A 92 9.78 2.10 -5.21
N ILE A 93 8.64 2.56 -4.70
CA ILE A 93 8.55 3.02 -3.29
C ILE A 93 8.72 1.84 -2.34
N LEU A 94 8.04 0.71 -2.60
CA LEU A 94 8.13 -0.48 -1.75
C LEU A 94 9.57 -1.00 -1.67
N GLN A 95 10.27 -1.08 -2.80
CA GLN A 95 11.69 -1.48 -2.84
C GLN A 95 12.58 -0.56 -1.99
N ARG A 96 12.33 0.75 -2.01
CA ARG A 96 13.06 1.74 -1.20
C ARG A 96 12.67 1.71 0.29
N ALA A 97 11.50 1.17 0.59
CA ALA A 97 10.89 1.10 1.91
C ALA A 97 10.96 -0.31 2.52
N SER A 98 11.96 -1.11 2.15
CA SER A 98 12.08 -2.52 2.58
C SER A 98 12.17 -2.72 4.10
N ASN A 99 12.60 -1.70 4.85
CA ASN A 99 12.76 -1.76 6.31
C ASN A 99 11.53 -1.26 7.11
N VAL A 100 10.40 -0.95 6.46
CA VAL A 100 9.22 -0.44 7.17
C VAL A 100 8.66 -1.46 8.15
N LYS A 101 8.17 -0.95 9.29
CA LYS A 101 7.45 -1.73 10.31
C LYS A 101 5.94 -1.67 10.12
N HIS A 102 5.45 -0.60 9.50
CA HIS A 102 4.02 -0.36 9.34
C HIS A 102 3.70 0.01 7.89
N LEU A 103 2.95 -0.86 7.20
CA LEU A 103 2.55 -0.66 5.83
C LEU A 103 1.02 -0.62 5.72
N PHE A 104 0.51 0.48 5.17
CA PHE A 104 -0.88 0.65 4.81
C PHE A 104 -1.00 0.86 3.31
N MET A 105 -1.84 0.05 2.65
CA MET A 105 -2.11 0.17 1.21
C MET A 105 -3.60 0.11 0.90
N LYS A 106 -4.11 1.19 0.32
CA LYS A 106 -5.48 1.28 -0.21
C LYS A 106 -5.45 1.96 -1.57
N ILE A 107 -5.16 1.15 -2.58
CA ILE A 107 -5.11 1.56 -3.98
C ILE A 107 -6.19 0.78 -4.73
N GLU A 108 -7.04 1.48 -5.49
CA GLU A 108 -8.17 0.83 -6.17
C GLU A 108 -7.77 0.24 -7.53
N PHE A 109 -6.85 0.89 -8.25
CA PHE A 109 -6.38 0.48 -9.57
C PHE A 109 -4.88 0.73 -9.74
N SER A 110 -4.21 -0.12 -10.53
CA SER A 110 -2.84 0.12 -10.96
C SER A 110 -2.65 -0.12 -12.46
N GLY A 111 -1.51 0.29 -12.98
CA GLY A 111 -1.12 0.11 -14.39
C GLY A 111 -0.25 1.26 -14.86
N ASN A 112 0.37 1.15 -16.03
CA ASN A 112 1.22 2.22 -16.59
C ASN A 112 0.56 3.00 -17.73
N SER A 113 -0.59 2.54 -18.22
CA SER A 113 -1.43 3.22 -19.23
C SER A 113 -2.62 3.94 -18.60
N ASP A 114 -3.25 4.90 -19.26
CA ASP A 114 -4.47 5.58 -18.75
C ASP A 114 -5.70 4.67 -18.60
N ARG A 115 -5.62 3.44 -19.12
CA ARG A 115 -6.62 2.41 -18.87
C ARG A 115 -6.49 1.86 -17.45
N LEU A 116 -7.64 1.63 -16.80
CA LEU A 116 -7.72 0.91 -15.53
C LEU A 116 -7.34 -0.55 -15.79
N LEU A 117 -6.14 -0.94 -15.39
CA LEU A 117 -5.67 -2.31 -15.49
C LEU A 117 -5.81 -3.00 -14.13
N PRO A 118 -5.96 -4.33 -14.11
CA PRO A 118 -5.83 -5.08 -12.87
C PRO A 118 -4.41 -4.92 -12.32
N PHE A 119 -4.27 -5.10 -11.01
CA PHE A 119 -2.94 -5.23 -10.41
C PHE A 119 -2.18 -6.40 -11.02
N PRO A 120 -0.84 -6.28 -11.16
CA PRO A 120 -0.03 -7.43 -11.50
C PRO A 120 -0.16 -8.50 -10.42
N ARG A 121 0.19 -9.73 -10.78
CA ARG A 121 0.30 -10.83 -9.82
C ARG A 121 1.44 -10.53 -8.87
N ILE A 122 1.15 -10.49 -7.58
CA ILE A 122 2.15 -10.28 -6.54
C ILE A 122 2.29 -11.60 -5.80
N ASP A 123 3.52 -12.10 -5.73
CA ASP A 123 3.86 -13.28 -4.94
C ASP A 123 3.93 -12.91 -3.46
N LEU A 124 3.17 -13.61 -2.62
CA LEU A 124 3.07 -13.27 -1.21
C LEU A 124 4.37 -13.56 -0.45
N ALA A 125 5.08 -14.65 -0.77
CA ALA A 125 6.33 -15.00 -0.11
C ALA A 125 7.44 -14.00 -0.47
N GLU A 126 7.55 -13.67 -1.76
CA GLU A 126 8.48 -12.65 -2.26
C GLU A 126 8.21 -11.28 -1.62
N PHE A 127 6.94 -10.92 -1.48
CA PHE A 127 6.54 -9.66 -0.86
C PHE A 127 7.03 -9.54 0.59
N PHE A 128 6.80 -10.56 1.43
CA PHE A 128 7.26 -10.52 2.83
C PHE A 128 8.77 -10.69 2.97
N ASN A 129 9.42 -11.48 2.11
CA ASN A 129 10.89 -11.54 2.05
C ASN A 129 11.52 -10.17 1.74
N SER A 130 10.82 -9.34 0.95
CA SER A 130 11.26 -7.97 0.63
C SER A 130 10.96 -6.96 1.75
N HIS A 131 10.16 -7.34 2.76
CA HIS A 131 9.78 -6.49 3.89
C HIS A 131 9.91 -7.24 5.23
N PRO A 132 11.13 -7.70 5.59
CA PRO A 132 11.33 -8.64 6.68
C PRO A 132 10.94 -8.07 8.06
N ASN A 133 10.97 -6.74 8.23
CA ASN A 133 10.71 -6.08 9.51
C ASN A 133 9.24 -5.69 9.72
N LEU A 134 8.33 -6.15 8.86
CA LEU A 134 6.94 -5.69 8.86
C LEU A 134 6.17 -6.22 10.09
N CYS A 135 5.75 -5.30 10.97
CA CYS A 135 4.99 -5.62 12.18
C CYS A 135 3.48 -5.42 12.03
N SER A 136 3.08 -4.42 11.23
CA SER A 136 1.68 -4.11 10.96
C SER A 136 1.46 -4.01 9.46
N PHE A 137 0.51 -4.80 8.95
CA PHE A 137 0.14 -4.85 7.54
C PHE A 137 -1.35 -4.58 7.36
N GLU A 138 -1.67 -3.48 6.70
CA GLU A 138 -3.05 -3.11 6.38
C GLU A 138 -3.24 -2.98 4.86
N ILE A 139 -4.15 -3.77 4.31
CA ILE A 139 -4.36 -3.86 2.87
C ILE A 139 -5.84 -3.93 2.51
N HIS A 140 -6.22 -3.19 1.47
CA HIS A 140 -7.62 -2.97 1.14
C HIS A 140 -7.96 -3.35 -0.30
N GLY A 141 -9.10 -4.00 -0.48
CA GLY A 141 -9.80 -4.12 -1.76
C GLY A 141 -8.97 -4.84 -2.84
N ALA A 142 -8.76 -4.15 -3.96
CA ALA A 142 -8.09 -4.70 -5.13
C ALA A 142 -6.63 -5.13 -4.84
N MET A 143 -5.93 -4.42 -3.95
CA MET A 143 -4.57 -4.79 -3.53
C MET A 143 -4.53 -6.16 -2.84
N PHE A 144 -5.49 -6.44 -1.95
CA PHE A 144 -5.57 -7.76 -1.31
C PHE A 144 -5.90 -8.85 -2.33
N ALA A 145 -6.84 -8.58 -3.24
CA ALA A 145 -7.17 -9.51 -4.30
C ALA A 145 -5.96 -9.83 -5.20
N ALA A 146 -5.06 -8.87 -5.43
CA ALA A 146 -3.82 -9.07 -6.19
C ALA A 146 -2.85 -10.04 -5.50
N LEU A 147 -2.66 -9.91 -4.18
CA LEU A 147 -1.84 -10.83 -3.39
C LEU A 147 -2.39 -12.26 -3.37
N CYS A 148 -3.72 -12.41 -3.45
CA CYS A 148 -4.34 -13.74 -3.45
C CYS A 148 -4.15 -14.51 -4.77
N GLN A 149 -3.74 -13.84 -5.86
CA GLN A 149 -3.62 -14.48 -7.18
C GLN A 149 -2.44 -15.45 -7.27
N LYS A 150 -1.39 -15.20 -6.49
CA LYS A 150 -0.19 -16.05 -6.43
C LYS A 150 0.21 -16.23 -4.97
N ASN A 151 -0.45 -17.18 -4.32
CA ASN A 151 -0.12 -17.56 -2.96
C ASN A 151 0.92 -18.68 -2.95
N SER A 152 2.18 -18.34 -3.26
CA SER A 152 3.24 -19.34 -3.19
C SER A 152 3.47 -19.87 -1.78
N LEU A 153 2.98 -19.22 -0.71
CA LEU A 153 3.06 -19.72 0.69
C LEU A 153 2.51 -21.13 0.88
N THR A 154 1.61 -21.60 0.02
CA THR A 154 1.12 -23.00 0.07
C THR A 154 2.14 -24.02 -0.45
N SER A 155 3.18 -23.55 -1.16
CA SER A 155 4.24 -24.32 -1.80
C SER A 155 5.65 -23.96 -1.33
N VAL A 156 5.79 -22.95 -0.46
CA VAL A 156 7.10 -22.62 0.12
C VAL A 156 7.44 -23.69 1.15
N ASP A 157 8.74 -23.89 1.34
CA ASP A 157 9.31 -24.73 2.38
C ASP A 157 8.59 -24.51 3.72
N SER A 158 8.43 -25.58 4.49
CA SER A 158 7.79 -25.55 5.81
C SER A 158 8.46 -24.58 6.80
N GLU A 159 9.65 -24.08 6.46
CA GLU A 159 10.46 -23.13 7.23
C GLU A 159 10.17 -21.64 6.90
N PHE A 160 9.29 -21.32 5.94
CA PHE A 160 8.98 -19.92 5.66
C PHE A 160 8.21 -19.26 6.80
N GLU A 161 8.79 -18.19 7.35
CA GLU A 161 8.22 -17.41 8.43
C GLU A 161 8.18 -15.90 8.12
N ILE A 162 7.18 -15.23 8.70
CA ILE A 162 7.04 -13.79 8.75
C ILE A 162 7.22 -13.39 10.23
N PRO A 163 8.47 -13.28 10.70
CA PRO A 163 8.81 -13.41 12.12
C PRO A 163 8.30 -12.25 12.99
N TYR A 164 8.09 -11.07 12.41
CA TYR A 164 7.71 -9.86 13.17
C TYR A 164 6.27 -9.42 12.99
N LEU A 165 5.47 -10.10 12.15
CA LEU A 165 4.12 -9.66 11.84
C LEU A 165 3.18 -9.89 13.04
N GLU A 166 2.70 -8.80 13.63
CA GLU A 166 1.85 -8.82 14.83
C GLU A 166 0.40 -8.46 14.51
N LYS A 167 0.17 -7.58 13.53
CA LYS A 167 -1.15 -7.02 13.21
C LYS A 167 -1.43 -7.05 11.72
N VAL A 168 -2.54 -7.67 11.35
CA VAL A 168 -3.04 -7.70 9.98
C VAL A 168 -4.46 -7.12 9.93
N ARG A 169 -4.67 -6.16 9.03
CA ARG A 169 -6.01 -5.63 8.71
C ARG A 169 -6.28 -5.76 7.23
N ILE A 170 -7.32 -6.50 6.89
CA ILE A 170 -7.70 -6.75 5.51
C ILE A 170 -9.12 -6.26 5.28
N SER A 171 -9.31 -5.46 4.24
CA SER A 171 -10.66 -5.13 3.76
C SER A 171 -10.97 -5.89 2.47
N VAL A 172 -11.99 -6.73 2.49
CA VAL A 172 -12.47 -7.49 1.33
C VAL A 172 -13.67 -6.78 0.73
N ARG A 173 -13.59 -6.42 -0.56
CA ARG A 173 -14.68 -5.72 -1.27
C ARG A 173 -15.46 -6.59 -2.25
N SER A 174 -14.90 -7.71 -2.69
CA SER A 174 -15.51 -8.59 -3.68
C SER A 174 -15.54 -10.03 -3.17
N PRO A 175 -16.67 -10.76 -3.32
CA PRO A 175 -16.79 -12.15 -2.91
C PRO A 175 -16.12 -13.13 -3.89
N LEU A 176 -15.68 -12.67 -5.07
CA LEU A 176 -15.06 -13.52 -6.09
C LEU A 176 -13.80 -14.23 -5.56
N ASN A 177 -13.52 -15.45 -5.97
CA ASN A 177 -12.34 -16.22 -5.54
C ASN A 177 -12.22 -16.35 -4.02
N ALA A 178 -13.34 -16.60 -3.32
CA ALA A 178 -13.38 -16.72 -1.86
C ALA A 178 -12.37 -17.76 -1.33
N GLU A 179 -12.27 -18.92 -1.99
CA GLU A 179 -11.32 -19.97 -1.63
C GLU A 179 -9.86 -19.49 -1.67
N GLN A 180 -9.44 -18.79 -2.72
CA GLN A 180 -8.08 -18.23 -2.81
C GLN A 180 -7.79 -17.23 -1.69
N LYS A 181 -8.77 -16.40 -1.33
CA LYS A 181 -8.66 -15.45 -0.22
C LYS A 181 -8.54 -16.18 1.12
N MET A 182 -9.34 -17.22 1.33
CA MET A 182 -9.28 -18.05 2.54
C MET A 182 -7.92 -18.74 2.65
N ASN A 183 -7.44 -19.39 1.59
CA ASN A 183 -6.12 -20.01 1.56
C ASN A 183 -5.00 -19.02 1.88
N THR A 184 -5.11 -17.79 1.36
CA THR A 184 -4.15 -16.71 1.64
C THR A 184 -4.16 -16.31 3.11
N LEU A 185 -5.35 -16.17 3.71
CA LEU A 185 -5.49 -15.86 5.14
C LEU A 185 -4.93 -16.98 6.02
N GLU A 186 -5.19 -18.24 5.67
CA GLU A 186 -4.64 -19.39 6.38
C GLU A 186 -3.11 -19.44 6.29
N SER A 187 -2.55 -19.19 5.10
CA SER A 187 -1.09 -19.12 4.94
C SER A 187 -0.48 -18.00 5.80
N LEU A 188 -1.11 -16.82 5.85
CA LEU A 188 -0.66 -15.74 6.73
C LEU A 188 -0.67 -16.15 8.20
N LEU A 189 -1.72 -16.86 8.65
CA LEU A 189 -1.80 -17.37 10.03
C LEU A 189 -0.69 -18.38 10.33
N LYS A 190 -0.46 -19.34 9.42
CA LYS A 190 0.54 -20.40 9.59
C LYS A 190 1.97 -19.87 9.59
N SER A 191 2.27 -18.91 8.71
CA SER A 191 3.62 -18.35 8.56
C SER A 191 3.93 -17.20 9.53
N SER A 192 2.99 -16.73 10.35
CA SER A 192 3.20 -15.57 11.23
C SER A 192 3.11 -15.95 12.72
N PRO A 193 4.16 -16.51 13.32
CA PRO A 193 4.12 -17.04 14.70
C PRO A 193 3.84 -15.98 15.77
N ARG A 194 4.07 -14.69 15.47
CA ARG A 194 3.81 -13.56 16.37
C ARG A 194 2.50 -12.84 16.12
N LEU A 195 1.64 -13.34 15.23
CA LEU A 195 0.41 -12.66 14.88
C LEU A 195 -0.56 -12.64 16.07
N GLN A 196 -0.83 -11.45 16.60
CA GLN A 196 -1.72 -11.24 17.74
C GLN A 196 -3.13 -10.83 17.30
N THR A 197 -3.24 -10.15 16.16
CA THR A 197 -4.50 -9.58 15.71
C THR A 197 -4.63 -9.69 14.19
N MET A 198 -5.68 -10.37 13.74
CA MET A 198 -6.14 -10.34 12.35
C MET A 198 -7.58 -9.82 12.32
N ILE A 199 -7.79 -8.68 11.64
CA ILE A 199 -9.12 -8.10 11.45
C ILE A 199 -9.46 -8.15 9.98
N ILE A 200 -10.57 -8.83 9.66
CA ILE A 200 -11.11 -8.91 8.30
C ILE A 200 -12.39 -8.08 8.28
N LYS A 201 -12.40 -7.05 7.44
CA LYS A 201 -13.57 -6.21 7.21
C LYS A 201 -14.16 -6.51 5.85
N ILE A 202 -15.36 -7.07 5.82
CA ILE A 202 -16.07 -7.27 4.56
C ILE A 202 -16.85 -5.98 4.26
N LEU A 203 -16.60 -5.39 3.10
CA LEU A 203 -17.22 -4.16 2.62
C LEU A 203 -18.02 -4.50 1.37
N SER A 204 -19.28 -4.09 1.28
CA SER A 204 -20.06 -4.26 0.05
C SER A 204 -19.56 -3.33 -1.06
N MET A 205 -19.60 -3.81 -2.31
CA MET A 205 -19.51 -2.95 -3.48
C MET A 205 -20.84 -2.17 -3.61
N ARG A 206 -20.79 -0.88 -3.96
CA ARG A 206 -22.01 -0.05 -4.06
C ARG A 206 -22.97 -0.47 -5.18
N ASN A 207 -22.54 -1.34 -6.10
CA ASN A 207 -23.36 -1.93 -7.15
C ASN A 207 -23.15 -3.45 -7.13
N THR A 208 -24.07 -4.20 -6.54
CA THR A 208 -24.08 -5.66 -6.56
C THR A 208 -25.22 -6.17 -7.45
N HIS A 209 -24.89 -7.06 -8.39
CA HIS A 209 -25.89 -7.92 -9.04
C HIS A 209 -26.57 -8.79 -7.97
N GLU A 210 -27.84 -9.16 -8.16
CA GLU A 210 -28.64 -9.89 -7.15
C GLU A 210 -27.98 -11.19 -6.64
N SER A 211 -27.13 -11.84 -7.45
CA SER A 211 -26.36 -13.03 -7.06
C SER A 211 -25.29 -12.77 -5.99
N GLU A 212 -24.80 -11.54 -5.85
CA GLU A 212 -23.78 -11.18 -4.85
C GLU A 212 -24.41 -10.83 -3.50
N LYS A 213 -25.69 -10.45 -3.47
CA LYS A 213 -26.42 -10.17 -2.22
C LYS A 213 -26.52 -11.41 -1.32
N ALA A 214 -26.55 -12.61 -1.92
CA ALA A 214 -26.57 -13.88 -1.19
C ALA A 214 -25.25 -14.19 -0.44
N PHE A 215 -24.11 -13.61 -0.83
CA PHE A 215 -22.85 -13.78 -0.08
C PHE A 215 -22.80 -12.88 1.17
N PHE A 216 -23.49 -11.74 1.14
CA PHE A 216 -23.57 -10.78 2.25
C PHE A 216 -24.84 -10.94 3.11
N GLN A 217 -25.68 -11.93 2.80
CA GLN A 217 -26.85 -12.37 3.58
C GLN A 217 -26.59 -13.83 3.96
N LYS A 218 -26.21 -14.22 5.18
CA LYS A 218 -26.95 -14.31 6.45
C LYS A 218 -26.04 -15.19 7.37
N GLU A 219 -26.08 -15.26 8.70
CA GLU A 219 -27.05 -14.92 9.76
C GLU A 219 -26.34 -14.19 10.91
#